data_AF-A0A224Y2R4-F1
#
_entry.id   AF-A0A224Y2R4-F1
#
_cell.length_a   1.000
_cell.length_b   1.000
_cell.length_c   1.000
_cell.angle_alpha   90.00
_cell.angle_beta   90.00
_cell.angle_gamma   90.00
#
_symmetry.space_group_name_H-M   'P 1'
#
loop_
_entity.id
_entity.type
_entity.pdbx_description
1 polymer ?
#
loop_
_entity_poly.entity_id
_entity_poly.type
_entity_poly.pdbx_seq_one_letter_code
_entity_poly.pdbx_strand_id
1 'polypeptide(L)'
;DASQDAFAAAIFLRVEQRSQAFVSLLIALSRLTPLSRPSIPRLELLAATIGARLYSSIKDNFDSTIDSYFWSDSSTVISWIRRKDEWNTFVRNRVQEI
;
A
#
# COMPACT_ATOMS: atom_id res chain seq x y z
N ASP A 1 -5.70 -3.00 -1.45
CA ASP A 1 -6.98 -3.64 -1.74
C ASP A 1 -7.37 -3.27 -3.14
N ALA A 2 -7.82 -4.27 -3.89
CA ALA A 2 -8.18 -4.14 -5.28
C ALA A 2 -9.32 -5.09 -5.66
N SER A 3 -10.18 -4.59 -6.51
CA SER A 3 -11.19 -5.36 -7.23
C SER A 3 -10.90 -5.34 -8.73
N GLN A 4 -11.81 -5.91 -9.53
CA GLN A 4 -11.73 -5.81 -10.99
C GLN A 4 -11.96 -4.37 -11.48
N ASP A 5 -12.63 -3.53 -10.68
CA ASP A 5 -13.08 -2.20 -11.11
C ASP A 5 -12.19 -1.07 -10.60
N ALA A 6 -11.59 -1.24 -9.42
CA ALA A 6 -10.76 -0.22 -8.80
C ALA A 6 -9.72 -0.83 -7.85
N PHE A 7 -8.72 -0.04 -7.52
CA PHE A 7 -7.73 -0.36 -6.49
C PHE A 7 -7.49 0.86 -5.60
N ALA A 8 -7.22 0.63 -4.33
CA ALA A 8 -7.14 1.67 -3.31
C ALA A 8 -6.14 1.36 -2.19
N ALA A 9 -5.67 2.43 -1.56
CA ALA A 9 -4.90 2.38 -0.32
C ALA A 9 -5.38 3.47 0.64
N ALA A 10 -5.29 3.17 1.93
CA ALA A 10 -5.64 4.08 3.01
C ALA A 10 -4.57 4.03 4.09
N ILE A 11 -4.28 5.17 4.70
CA ILE A 11 -3.40 5.31 5.84
C ILE A 11 -4.24 5.79 7.01
N PHE A 12 -4.14 5.06 8.12
CA PHE A 12 -4.77 5.41 9.37
C PHE A 12 -3.70 5.88 10.36
N LEU A 13 -4.00 6.94 11.10
CA LEU A 13 -3.20 7.36 12.23
C LEU A 13 -3.75 6.68 13.49
N ARG A 14 -2.87 5.98 14.20
CA ARG A 14 -3.18 5.36 15.48
C ARG A 14 -2.47 6.11 16.59
N VAL A 15 -3.23 6.60 17.56
CA VAL A 15 -2.70 7.29 18.75
C VAL A 15 -3.06 6.46 19.97
N GLU A 16 -2.05 6.06 20.74
CA GLU A 16 -2.25 5.45 22.05
C GLU A 16 -2.20 6.52 23.13
N GLN A 17 -3.27 6.64 23.92
CA GLN A 17 -3.30 7.52 25.07
C GLN A 17 -3.77 6.73 26.29
N ARG A 18 -2.92 6.66 27.31
CA ARG A 18 -3.13 5.87 28.54
C ARG A 18 -3.30 4.38 28.23
N SER A 19 -4.54 3.93 28.03
CA SER A 19 -4.89 2.53 27.73
C SER A 19 -5.95 2.44 26.63
N GLN A 20 -6.11 3.50 25.85
CA GLN A 20 -7.04 3.56 24.73
C GLN A 20 -6.28 3.84 23.44
N ALA A 21 -6.70 3.16 22.38
CA ALA A 21 -6.21 3.39 21.03
C ALA A 21 -7.29 4.17 20.27
N PHE A 22 -6.90 5.31 19.73
CA PHE A 22 -7.72 6.11 18.82
C PHE A 22 -7.20 5.90 17.41
N VAL A 23 -8.10 5.62 16.47
CA VAL A 23 -7.75 5.40 15.06
C VAL A 23 -8.55 6.37 14.22
N SER A 24 -7.87 7.13 13.37
CA SER A 24 -8.49 8.05 12.42
C SER A 24 -7.96 7.78 11.02
N LEU A 25 -8.84 7.89 10.02
CA LEU A 25 -8.41 7.88 8.61
C LEU A 25 -7.68 9.18 8.31
N LEU A 26 -6.40 9.09 7.95
CA LEU A 26 -5.57 10.24 7.64
C LEU A 26 -5.65 10.61 6.16
N ILE A 27 -5.47 9.62 5.28
CA ILE A 27 -5.55 9.81 3.83
C ILE A 27 -5.95 8.51 3.14
N ALA A 28 -6.74 8.63 2.08
CA ALA A 28 -7.07 7.51 1.20
C ALA A 28 -7.00 7.94 -0.26
N LEU A 29 -6.61 7.02 -1.14
CA LEU A 29 -6.61 7.21 -2.58
C LEU A 29 -7.14 5.95 -3.26
N SER A 30 -8.07 6.15 -4.20
CA SER A 30 -8.55 5.11 -5.10
C SER A 30 -8.28 5.47 -6.56
N ARG A 31 -8.18 4.45 -7.42
CA ARG A 31 -8.03 4.59 -8.87
C ARG A 31 -8.85 3.50 -9.57
N LEU A 32 -9.42 3.85 -10.71
CA LEU A 32 -10.11 2.89 -11.57
C LEU A 32 -9.11 1.95 -12.25
N THR A 33 -9.53 0.71 -12.47
CA THR A 33 -8.74 -0.29 -13.18
C THR A 33 -8.44 0.18 -14.61
N PRO A 34 -7.18 0.05 -15.08
CA PRO A 34 -6.82 0.39 -16.46
C PRO A 34 -7.62 -0.45 -17.47
N LEU A 35 -7.89 0.12 -18.65
CA LEU A 35 -8.59 -0.58 -19.74
C LEU A 35 -7.88 -1.86 -20.21
N SER A 36 -6.59 -2.01 -19.92
CA SER A 36 -5.82 -3.24 -20.18
C SER A 36 -6.23 -4.42 -19.29
N ARG A 37 -7.11 -4.21 -18.29
CA ARG A 37 -7.64 -5.23 -17.37
C ARG A 37 -6.55 -6.15 -16.80
N PRO A 38 -5.57 -5.59 -16.06
CA PRO A 38 -4.57 -6.40 -15.38
C PRO A 38 -5.22 -7.39 -14.39
N SER A 39 -4.49 -8.45 -14.07
CA SER A 39 -4.96 -9.45 -13.09
C SER A 39 -5.09 -8.85 -11.69
N ILE A 40 -5.96 -9.44 -10.85
CA ILE A 40 -6.15 -9.02 -9.46
C ILE A 40 -4.81 -8.90 -8.69
N PRO A 41 -3.86 -9.85 -8.75
CA PRO A 41 -2.57 -9.68 -8.07
C PRO A 41 -1.78 -8.46 -8.53
N ARG A 42 -1.86 -8.09 -9.82
CA ARG A 42 -1.20 -6.88 -10.33
C ARG A 42 -1.91 -5.61 -9.85
N LEU A 43 -3.24 -5.63 -9.73
CA LEU A 43 -4.01 -4.52 -9.16
C LEU A 43 -3.74 -4.36 -7.67
N GLU A 44 -3.62 -5.45 -6.92
CA GLU A 44 -3.19 -5.42 -5.52
C GLU A 44 -1.77 -4.86 -5.37
N LEU A 45 -0.86 -5.24 -6.26
CA LEU A 45 0.49 -4.67 -6.26
C LEU A 45 0.47 -3.17 -6.55
N LEU A 46 -0.40 -2.71 -7.46
CA LEU A 46 -0.61 -1.28 -7.71
C LEU A 46 -1.22 -0.57 -6.49
N ALA A 47 -2.14 -1.21 -5.77
CA ALA A 47 -2.67 -0.72 -4.50
C ALA A 47 -1.54 -0.52 -3.47
N ALA A 48 -0.64 -1.50 -3.33
CA ALA A 48 0.54 -1.36 -2.47
C ALA A 48 1.46 -0.22 -2.93
N THR A 49 1.70 -0.08 -4.24
CA THR A 49 2.51 1.03 -4.78
C THR A 49 1.91 2.40 -4.46
N ILE A 50 0.60 2.60 -4.62
CA ILE A 50 -0.02 3.88 -4.24
C ILE A 50 0.03 4.11 -2.72
N GLY A 51 -0.09 3.05 -1.91
CA GLY A 51 0.06 3.12 -0.46
C GLY A 51 1.47 3.60 -0.05
N ALA A 52 2.52 3.06 -0.67
CA ALA A 52 3.90 3.47 -0.44
C ALA A 52 4.12 4.94 -0.83
N ARG A 53 3.58 5.38 -1.97
CA ARG A 53 3.62 6.79 -2.40
C ARG A 53 2.89 7.72 -1.45
N LEU A 54 1.69 7.34 -1.01
CA LEU A 54 0.92 8.11 -0.02
C LEU A 54 1.74 8.27 1.26
N TYR A 55 2.31 7.18 1.78
CA TYR A 55 3.14 7.23 2.98
C TYR A 55 4.36 8.15 2.80
N SER A 56 5.07 8.03 1.68
CA SER A 56 6.21 8.90 1.35
C SER A 56 5.82 10.38 1.32
N SER A 57 4.59 10.72 0.90
CA SER A 57 4.11 12.09 0.85
C SER A 57 3.77 12.71 2.22
N ILE A 58 3.57 11.88 3.25
CA ILE A 58 3.14 12.35 4.57
C ILE A 58 4.16 12.10 5.68
N LYS A 59 5.09 11.15 5.50
CA LYS A 59 6.02 10.72 6.56
C LYS A 59 6.88 11.88 7.11
N ASP A 60 7.25 12.82 6.25
CA ASP A 60 8.13 13.94 6.59
C ASP A 60 7.35 15.12 7.20
N ASN A 61 6.01 15.04 7.27
CA ASN A 61 5.17 16.04 7.93
C ASN A 61 5.07 15.82 9.45
N PHE A 62 5.64 14.73 9.97
CA PHE A 62 5.66 14.42 11.39
C PHE A 62 7.02 14.79 11.99
N ASP A 63 7.01 15.48 13.13
CA ASP A 63 8.21 15.93 13.83
C ASP A 63 9.05 14.78 14.43
N SER A 64 8.47 13.58 14.49
CA SER A 64 9.11 12.39 15.06
C SER A 64 8.94 11.17 14.18
N THR A 65 9.83 10.19 14.36
CA THR A 65 9.69 8.87 13.74
C THR A 65 8.44 8.18 14.27
N ILE A 66 7.50 7.89 13.38
CA ILE A 66 6.27 7.15 13.69
C ILE A 66 6.40 5.70 13.25
N ASP A 67 6.13 4.78 14.17
CA ASP A 67 6.02 3.36 13.85
C ASP A 67 4.96 3.13 12.77
N SER A 68 5.37 2.52 11.67
CA SER A 68 4.56 2.41 10.47
C SER A 68 4.40 0.95 10.07
N TYR A 69 3.15 0.54 9.84
CA TYR A 69 2.78 -0.82 9.49
C TYR A 69 1.98 -0.83 8.19
N PHE A 70 2.39 -1.68 7.25
CA PHE A 70 1.75 -1.83 5.95
C PHE A 70 1.02 -3.17 5.87
N TRP A 71 -0.26 -3.12 5.49
CA TRP A 71 -1.14 -4.28 5.47
C TRP A 71 -1.61 -4.57 4.04
N SER A 72 -1.67 -5.85 3.70
CA SER A 72 -2.33 -6.38 2.51
C SER A 72 -2.85 -7.78 2.84
N ASP A 73 -4.00 -8.13 2.32
CA ASP A 73 -4.59 -9.47 2.38
C ASP A 73 -4.11 -10.37 1.22
N SER A 74 -3.42 -9.79 0.24
CA SER A 74 -2.86 -10.52 -0.89
C SER A 74 -1.54 -11.19 -0.53
N SER A 75 -1.61 -12.48 -0.22
CA SER A 75 -0.42 -13.33 0.03
C SER A 75 0.58 -13.31 -1.13
N THR A 76 0.09 -13.15 -2.38
CA THR A 76 0.93 -13.00 -3.57
C THR A 76 1.73 -11.70 -3.54
N VAL A 77 1.10 -10.56 -3.21
CA VAL A 77 1.81 -9.28 -3.11
C VAL A 77 2.82 -9.29 -1.98
N ILE A 78 2.46 -9.83 -0.81
CA ILE A 78 3.39 -10.01 0.31
C ILE A 78 4.59 -10.85 -0.13
N SER A 79 4.36 -11.95 -0.86
CA SER A 79 5.43 -12.80 -1.37
C SER A 79 6.33 -12.08 -2.38
N TRP A 80 5.76 -11.30 -3.30
CA TRP A 80 6.54 -10.52 -4.27
C TRP A 80 7.43 -9.47 -3.63
N ILE A 81 6.91 -8.78 -2.61
CA ILE A 81 7.67 -7.73 -1.90
C ILE A 81 8.78 -8.34 -1.03
N ARG A 82 8.52 -9.47 -0.35
CA ARG A 82 9.47 -10.05 0.61
C ARG A 82 10.58 -10.87 -0.04
N ARG A 83 10.35 -11.45 -1.22
CA ARG A 83 11.35 -12.32 -1.87
C ARG A 83 12.20 -11.56 -2.86
N LYS A 84 13.47 -11.96 -2.96
CA LYS A 84 14.43 -11.48 -3.94
C LYS A 84 14.52 -12.48 -5.10
N ASP A 85 13.41 -12.64 -5.81
CA ASP A 85 13.33 -13.53 -6.99
C ASP A 85 13.37 -12.71 -8.29
N GLU A 86 13.67 -13.39 -9.41
CA GLU A 86 13.60 -12.78 -10.74
C GLU A 86 12.14 -12.64 -11.19
N TRP A 87 11.55 -11.48 -10.89
CA TRP A 87 10.21 -11.14 -11.36
C TRP A 87 10.21 -10.63 -12.79
N ASN A 88 9.07 -10.77 -13.46
CA ASN A 88 8.83 -10.04 -14.71
C ASN A 88 8.93 -8.52 -14.49
N THR A 89 9.20 -7.79 -15.58
CA THR A 89 9.47 -6.35 -15.55
C THR A 89 8.41 -5.54 -14.80
N PHE A 90 7.13 -5.88 -14.96
CA PHE A 90 6.05 -5.16 -14.28
C PHE A 90 6.16 -5.31 -12.75
N VAL A 91 6.23 -6.55 -12.26
CA VAL A 91 6.29 -6.82 -10.81
C VAL A 91 7.59 -6.27 -10.23
N ARG A 92 8.73 -6.50 -10.90
CA ARG A 92 10.04 -6.00 -10.47
C ARG A 92 10.04 -4.48 -10.28
N ASN A 93 9.55 -3.74 -11.27
CA ASN A 93 9.57 -2.28 -11.23
C ASN A 93 8.66 -1.72 -10.12
N ARG A 94 7.56 -2.41 -9.79
CA ARG A 94 6.67 -2.00 -8.69
C ARG A 94 7.21 -2.36 -7.32
N VAL A 95 7.86 -3.52 -7.18
CA VAL A 95 8.51 -3.93 -5.93
C VAL A 95 9.69 -3.02 -5.61
N GLN A 96 10.47 -2.59 -6.61
CA GLN A 96 11.57 -1.63 -6.38
C GLN A 96 11.11 -0.23 -5.95
N GLU A 97 9.85 0.11 -6.20
CA GLU A 97 9.26 1.39 -5.83
C GLU A 97 8.67 1.38 -4.40
N ILE A 98 8.31 0.20 -3.89
CA ILE A 98 7.76 -0.01 -2.54
C ILE A 98 8.92 -0.17 -1.55
#